data_AF-A0A928VYW3-F1
#
_entry.id   AF-A0A928VYW3-F1
#
_cell.length_a   1.000
_cell.length_b   1.000
_cell.length_c   1.000
_cell.angle_alpha   90.00
_cell.angle_beta   90.00
_cell.angle_gamma   90.00
#
_symmetry.space_group_name_H-M   'P 1'
#
loop_
_entity.id
_entity.type
_entity.pdbx_description
1 polymer ?
#
loop_
_entity_poly.entity_id
_entity_poly.type
_entity_poly.pdbx_seq_one_letter_code
_entity_poly.pdbx_strand_id
1 'polypeptide(L)'
;LVPRNSPRQADLIITAGTITMKMAPAVVRVYEQMPNPKYVIAMGACTITGGMFSVDSPTTVRGVDKLLPVDVYIPGCPPRPEAIIDAIIKLRKKVANESLQERAEFQQTHRYHTISHNMKAVEPILTGEYIRSASRQTPPKELTDAIGMPIPPALQAAATEEVNRG
;
A
#
# COMPACT_ATOMS: atom_id res chain seq x y z
N LEU A 1 -16.17 20.63 -1.95
CA LEU A 1 -15.51 19.31 -1.87
C LEU A 1 -14.81 19.27 -0.51
N VAL A 2 -15.20 18.35 0.38
CA VAL A 2 -14.64 18.26 1.73
C VAL A 2 -13.81 16.98 1.82
N PRO A 3 -12.50 17.05 2.08
CA PRO A 3 -11.68 15.86 2.20
C PRO A 3 -12.09 15.04 3.42
N ARG A 4 -12.24 13.72 3.24
CA ARG A 4 -12.51 12.76 4.31
C ARG A 4 -11.34 11.80 4.39
N ASN A 5 -10.88 11.52 5.61
CA ASN A 5 -9.78 10.60 5.88
C ASN A 5 -10.21 9.13 5.91
N SER A 6 -11.51 8.86 6.07
CA SER A 6 -12.06 7.51 6.08
C SER A 6 -12.63 7.14 4.71
N PRO A 7 -12.27 6.00 4.12
CA PRO A 7 -12.81 5.56 2.83
C PRO A 7 -14.32 5.33 2.88
N ARG A 8 -14.87 4.94 4.02
CA ARG A 8 -16.32 4.72 4.17
C ARG A 8 -17.14 6.01 4.10
N GLN A 9 -16.48 7.16 4.30
CA GLN A 9 -17.11 8.48 4.28
C GLN A 9 -16.80 9.24 2.99
N ALA A 10 -15.96 8.67 2.11
CA ALA A 10 -15.57 9.26 0.84
C ALA A 10 -16.23 8.49 -0.32
N ASP A 11 -16.68 9.24 -1.32
CA ASP A 11 -17.27 8.77 -2.57
C ASP A 11 -16.32 8.99 -3.77
N LEU A 12 -15.29 9.82 -3.60
CA LEU A 12 -14.26 10.10 -4.59
C LEU A 12 -12.88 9.74 -4.05
N ILE A 13 -12.10 8.97 -4.83
CA ILE A 13 -10.68 8.76 -4.60
C ILE A 13 -9.86 9.41 -5.72
N ILE A 14 -8.97 10.31 -5.35
CA ILE A 14 -7.97 10.89 -6.25
C ILE A 14 -6.66 10.16 -6.01
N THR A 15 -6.22 9.39 -7.00
CA THR A 15 -4.95 8.66 -6.93
C THR A 15 -3.82 9.63 -7.24
N ALA A 16 -3.26 10.22 -6.20
CA ALA A 16 -2.30 11.33 -6.27
C ALA A 16 -0.87 10.84 -6.05
N GLY A 17 -0.25 10.28 -7.10
CA GLY A 17 1.17 9.89 -7.09
C GLY A 17 1.42 8.42 -7.44
N THR A 18 2.69 8.05 -7.48
CA THR A 18 3.14 6.72 -7.92
C THR A 18 2.66 5.60 -7.01
N ILE A 19 2.15 4.52 -7.59
CA ILE A 19 1.74 3.31 -6.87
C ILE A 19 2.82 2.23 -7.07
N THR A 20 3.37 1.73 -5.96
CA THR A 20 4.33 0.62 -5.96
C THR A 20 3.63 -0.72 -5.72
N MET A 21 4.30 -1.84 -6.02
CA MET A 21 3.80 -3.20 -5.76
C MET A 21 3.35 -3.40 -4.31
N LYS A 22 4.04 -2.77 -3.35
CA LYS A 22 3.68 -2.84 -1.93
C LYS A 22 2.38 -2.10 -1.62
N MET A 23 2.11 -0.97 -2.29
CA MET A 23 0.93 -0.16 -2.06
C MET A 23 -0.29 -0.63 -2.87
N ALA A 24 -0.07 -1.29 -4.01
CA ALA A 24 -1.11 -1.78 -4.91
C ALA A 24 -2.27 -2.52 -4.21
N PRO A 25 -2.05 -3.56 -3.37
CA PRO A 25 -3.15 -4.24 -2.68
C PRO A 25 -3.86 -3.34 -1.67
N ALA A 26 -3.16 -2.40 -1.03
CA ALA A 26 -3.76 -1.47 -0.09
C ALA A 26 -4.70 -0.47 -0.79
N VAL A 27 -4.34 0.02 -1.99
CA VAL A 27 -5.22 0.92 -2.77
C VAL A 27 -6.50 0.19 -3.19
N VAL A 28 -6.39 -1.05 -3.69
CA VAL A 28 -7.56 -1.87 -4.03
C VAL A 28 -8.46 -2.05 -2.80
N ARG A 29 -7.87 -2.35 -1.65
CA ARG A 29 -8.61 -2.50 -0.40
C ARG A 29 -9.36 -1.24 0.03
N VAL A 30 -8.74 -0.07 -0.13
CA VAL A 30 -9.39 1.23 0.15
C VAL A 30 -10.58 1.44 -0.78
N TYR A 31 -10.44 1.17 -2.07
CA TYR A 31 -11.52 1.29 -3.04
C TYR A 31 -12.68 0.31 -2.78
N GLU A 32 -12.40 -0.93 -2.37
CA GLU A 32 -13.42 -1.90 -1.98
C GLU A 32 -14.23 -1.46 -0.75
N GLN A 33 -13.62 -0.71 0.17
CA GLN A 33 -14.28 -0.23 1.39
C GLN A 33 -15.17 1.00 1.18
N MET A 34 -15.08 1.66 0.03
CA MET A 34 -15.89 2.82 -0.32
C MET A 34 -17.33 2.40 -0.71
N PRO A 35 -18.36 3.15 -0.26
CA PRO A 35 -19.74 2.91 -0.67
C PRO A 35 -19.95 3.23 -2.16
N ASN A 36 -20.92 2.56 -2.79
CA ASN A 36 -21.39 2.95 -4.12
C ASN A 36 -22.43 4.09 -4.00
N PRO A 37 -22.44 5.08 -4.91
CA PRO A 37 -21.56 5.27 -6.06
C PRO A 37 -20.17 5.80 -5.67
N LYS A 38 -19.12 5.29 -6.33
CA LYS A 38 -17.73 5.70 -6.11
C LYS A 38 -17.03 6.00 -7.42
N TYR A 39 -16.16 6.99 -7.39
CA TYR A 39 -15.42 7.46 -8.58
C TYR A 39 -13.93 7.55 -8.31
N VAL A 40 -13.12 7.29 -9.34
CA VAL A 40 -11.66 7.28 -9.30
C VAL A 40 -11.11 8.29 -10.31
N ILE A 41 -10.28 9.21 -9.82
CA ILE A 41 -9.50 10.11 -10.67
C ILE A 41 -8.03 9.69 -10.65
N ALA A 42 -7.43 9.50 -11.82
CA ALA A 42 -5.99 9.29 -11.98
C ALA A 42 -5.27 10.63 -12.10
N MET A 43 -4.50 11.01 -11.07
CA MET A 43 -3.81 12.29 -11.03
C MET A 43 -2.30 12.16 -11.25
N GLY A 44 -1.85 12.69 -12.39
CA GLY A 44 -0.45 12.81 -12.75
C GLY A 44 0.05 11.64 -13.60
N ALA A 45 1.15 11.85 -14.31
CA ALA A 45 1.69 10.90 -15.29
C ALA A 45 1.95 9.50 -14.69
N CYS A 46 2.32 9.42 -13.42
CA CYS A 46 2.60 8.17 -12.73
C CYS A 46 1.38 7.24 -12.62
N THR A 47 0.19 7.77 -12.39
CA THR A 47 -1.04 6.96 -12.28
C THR A 47 -1.66 6.63 -13.63
N ILE A 48 -1.26 7.31 -14.70
CA ILE A 48 -1.75 7.03 -16.05
C ILE A 48 -0.92 5.93 -16.71
N THR A 49 0.40 6.10 -16.76
CA THR A 49 1.30 5.18 -17.50
C THR A 49 2.51 4.72 -16.69
N GLY A 50 2.64 5.13 -15.42
CA GLY A 50 3.87 5.00 -14.65
C GLY A 50 4.81 6.21 -14.77
N GLY A 51 4.52 7.15 -15.68
CA GLY A 51 5.27 8.41 -15.80
C GLY A 51 6.76 8.19 -16.04
N MET A 52 7.61 8.88 -15.27
CA MET A 52 9.07 8.72 -15.33
C MET A 52 9.55 7.30 -14.93
N PHE A 53 8.73 6.55 -14.20
CA PHE A 53 9.05 5.20 -13.72
C PHE A 53 8.58 4.10 -14.68
N SER A 54 8.07 4.47 -15.86
CA SER A 54 7.50 3.51 -16.81
C SER A 54 8.54 2.58 -17.44
N VAL A 55 9.77 3.06 -17.66
CA VAL A 55 10.82 2.31 -18.38
C VAL A 55 11.54 1.33 -17.45
N ASP A 56 12.28 1.86 -16.47
CA ASP A 56 13.31 1.07 -15.76
C ASP A 56 12.89 0.60 -14.35
N SER A 57 11.73 1.03 -13.84
CA SER A 57 11.34 0.70 -12.46
C SER A 57 10.78 -0.72 -12.34
N PRO A 58 11.35 -1.59 -11.48
CA PRO A 58 10.90 -2.98 -11.34
C PRO A 58 9.67 -3.12 -10.43
N THR A 59 9.37 -2.11 -9.61
CA THR A 59 8.36 -2.21 -8.54
C THR A 59 7.18 -1.25 -8.73
N THR A 60 7.18 -0.44 -9.79
CA THR A 60 6.11 0.53 -10.02
C THR A 60 4.99 -0.09 -10.85
N VAL A 61 3.74 0.09 -10.40
CA VAL A 61 2.57 -0.27 -11.22
C VAL A 61 2.40 0.79 -12.30
N ARG A 62 2.56 0.37 -13.55
CA ARG A 62 2.46 1.24 -14.73
C ARG A 62 0.99 1.50 -15.06
N GLY A 63 0.39 2.47 -14.38
CA GLY A 63 -1.03 2.83 -14.53
C GLY A 63 -1.91 2.25 -13.41
N VAL A 64 -2.79 3.08 -12.84
CA VAL A 64 -3.75 2.68 -11.80
C VAL A 64 -4.98 1.99 -12.38
N ASP A 65 -5.23 2.17 -13.68
CA ASP A 65 -6.24 1.50 -14.49
C ASP A 65 -6.15 -0.03 -14.45
N LYS A 66 -4.95 -0.57 -14.20
CA LYS A 66 -4.72 -2.01 -13.97
C LYS A 66 -5.29 -2.52 -12.66
N LEU A 67 -5.54 -1.64 -11.70
CA LEU A 67 -6.02 -1.99 -10.37
C LEU A 67 -7.47 -1.56 -10.16
N LEU A 68 -7.80 -0.34 -10.60
CA LEU A 68 -9.08 0.31 -10.35
C LEU A 68 -9.68 0.84 -11.66
N PRO A 69 -11.02 0.86 -11.79
CA PRO A 69 -11.67 1.51 -12.92
C PRO A 69 -11.52 3.04 -12.78
N VAL A 70 -10.83 3.69 -13.71
CA VAL A 70 -10.60 5.15 -13.69
C VAL A 70 -11.69 5.88 -14.47
N ASP A 71 -12.24 6.94 -13.88
CA ASP A 71 -13.26 7.78 -14.50
C ASP A 71 -12.69 8.95 -15.29
N VAL A 72 -11.68 9.63 -14.74
CA VAL A 72 -11.07 10.83 -15.32
C VAL A 72 -9.56 10.77 -15.13
N TYR A 73 -8.83 11.12 -16.19
CA TYR A 73 -7.37 11.21 -16.19
C TYR A 73 -6.93 12.68 -16.17
N ILE A 74 -5.93 12.99 -15.33
CA ILE A 74 -5.30 14.31 -15.25
C ILE A 74 -3.82 14.17 -15.60
N PRO A 75 -3.39 14.56 -16.81
CA PRO A 75 -1.97 14.57 -17.15
C PRO A 75 -1.22 15.68 -16.39
N GLY A 76 0.05 15.44 -16.07
CA GLY A 76 0.93 16.41 -15.39
C GLY A 76 1.97 15.76 -14.48
N CYS A 77 3.05 16.47 -14.15
CA CYS A 77 4.10 15.98 -13.25
C CYS A 77 4.79 17.15 -12.49
N PRO A 78 4.16 17.71 -11.44
CA PRO A 78 2.78 17.51 -11.01
C PRO A 78 1.78 18.36 -11.84
N PRO A 79 0.50 17.96 -11.93
CA PRO A 79 -0.53 18.79 -12.54
C PRO A 79 -0.75 20.07 -11.73
N ARG A 80 -1.06 21.17 -12.43
CA ARG A 80 -1.39 22.45 -11.74
C ARG A 80 -2.71 22.33 -10.97
N PRO A 81 -2.91 23.07 -9.87
CA PRO A 81 -4.15 23.02 -9.09
C PRO A 81 -5.42 23.30 -9.92
N GLU A 82 -5.35 24.18 -10.92
CA GLU A 82 -6.46 24.50 -11.81
C GLU A 82 -6.87 23.30 -12.67
N ALA A 83 -5.91 22.45 -13.06
CA ALA A 83 -6.19 21.22 -13.81
C ALA A 83 -6.95 20.20 -12.96
N ILE A 84 -6.75 20.21 -11.64
CA ILE A 84 -7.52 19.37 -10.70
C ILE A 84 -8.98 19.86 -10.66
N ILE A 85 -9.20 21.17 -10.64
CA ILE A 85 -10.55 21.76 -10.66
C ILE A 85 -11.26 21.44 -11.98
N ASP A 86 -10.57 21.53 -13.12
CA ASP A 86 -11.10 21.13 -14.43
C ASP A 86 -11.51 19.64 -14.45
N ALA A 87 -10.69 18.76 -13.88
CA ALA A 87 -11.02 17.35 -13.77
C ALA A 87 -12.27 17.08 -12.91
N ILE A 88 -12.45 17.84 -11.82
CA ILE A 88 -13.67 17.77 -11.01
C ILE A 88 -14.88 18.29 -11.79
N ILE A 89 -14.73 19.32 -12.62
CA ILE A 89 -15.80 19.79 -13.52
C ILE A 89 -16.17 18.69 -14.52
N LYS A 90 -15.18 18.02 -15.12
CA LYS A 90 -15.38 16.89 -16.04
C LYS A 90 -16.06 15.71 -15.34
N LEU A 91 -15.64 15.38 -14.13
CA LEU A 91 -16.28 14.33 -13.34
C LEU A 91 -17.76 14.67 -13.05
N ARG A 92 -18.06 15.92 -12.63
CA ARG A 92 -19.45 16.36 -12.43
C ARG A 92 -20.31 16.21 -13.68
N LYS A 93 -19.75 16.49 -14.88
CA LYS A 93 -20.45 16.28 -16.15
C LYS A 93 -20.72 14.79 -16.41
N LYS A 94 -19.75 13.91 -16.10
CA LYS A 94 -19.92 12.45 -16.20
C LYS A 94 -21.05 11.96 -15.27
N VAL A 95 -21.02 12.34 -14.00
CA VAL A 95 -22.04 11.97 -13.00
C VAL A 95 -23.44 12.46 -13.40
N ALA A 96 -23.54 13.64 -14.02
CA ALA A 96 -24.82 14.18 -14.50
C ALA A 96 -25.39 13.42 -15.70
N ASN A 97 -24.55 12.70 -16.46
CA ASN A 97 -24.97 11.90 -17.61
C ASN A 97 -25.37 10.47 -17.24
N GLU A 98 -25.13 10.03 -16.02
CA GLU A 98 -25.45 8.67 -15.57
C GLU A 98 -26.95 8.52 -15.28
N SER A 99 -27.58 7.51 -15.85
CA SER A 99 -28.97 7.18 -15.54
C SER A 99 -29.08 6.45 -14.20
N LEU A 100 -30.25 6.57 -13.55
CA LEU A 100 -30.54 5.82 -12.30
C LEU A 100 -30.54 4.30 -12.50
N GLN A 101 -30.82 3.84 -13.72
CA GLN A 101 -30.88 2.41 -14.06
C GLN A 101 -29.46 1.83 -14.16
N GLU A 102 -28.55 2.52 -14.85
CA GLU A 102 -27.14 2.12 -14.97
C GLU A 102 -26.42 2.10 -13.60
N ARG A 103 -26.87 2.92 -12.64
CA ARG A 103 -26.33 2.91 -11.27
C ARG A 103 -26.50 1.56 -10.55
N ALA A 104 -27.51 0.77 -10.92
CA ALA A 104 -27.71 -0.56 -10.37
C ALA A 104 -26.66 -1.58 -10.87
N GLU A 105 -26.02 -1.32 -12.02
CA GLU A 105 -25.04 -2.23 -12.64
C GLU A 105 -23.65 -2.15 -12.00
N PHE A 106 -23.35 -1.13 -11.17
CA PHE A 106 -22.05 -0.96 -10.50
C PHE A 106 -21.75 -1.98 -9.38
N GLN A 107 -22.49 -3.09 -9.33
CA GLN A 107 -22.21 -4.17 -8.39
C GLN A 107 -21.16 -5.11 -8.96
N GLN A 108 -20.19 -5.49 -8.12
CA GLN A 108 -19.17 -6.47 -8.49
C GLN A 108 -19.83 -7.82 -8.76
N THR A 109 -19.62 -8.36 -9.97
CA THR A 109 -20.09 -9.72 -10.28
C THR A 109 -19.24 -10.75 -9.54
N HIS A 110 -19.87 -11.74 -8.94
CA HIS A 110 -19.19 -12.77 -8.16
C HIS A 110 -18.97 -14.04 -8.99
N ARG A 111 -17.72 -14.27 -9.41
CA ARG A 111 -17.29 -15.49 -10.12
C ARG A 111 -16.26 -16.25 -9.28
N TYR A 112 -16.74 -16.96 -8.27
CA TYR A 112 -15.90 -17.67 -7.32
C TYR A 112 -15.44 -19.02 -7.89
N HIS A 113 -14.14 -19.29 -7.79
CA HIS A 113 -13.52 -20.56 -8.15
C HIS A 113 -12.61 -21.03 -7.01
N THR A 114 -12.65 -22.31 -6.68
CA THR A 114 -11.88 -22.90 -5.57
C THR A 114 -10.98 -23.99 -6.12
N ILE A 115 -9.67 -23.90 -5.85
CA ILE A 115 -8.65 -24.85 -6.27
C ILE A 115 -7.75 -25.16 -5.06
N SER A 116 -7.47 -26.43 -4.80
CA SER A 116 -6.53 -26.86 -3.75
C SER A 116 -5.08 -26.65 -4.20
N HIS A 117 -4.21 -26.28 -3.27
CA HIS A 117 -2.78 -26.09 -3.51
C HIS A 117 -1.94 -26.79 -2.42
N ASN A 118 -0.71 -27.18 -2.76
CA ASN A 118 0.24 -27.81 -1.84
C ASN A 118 1.43 -26.88 -1.53
N MET A 119 1.14 -25.60 -1.26
CA MET A 119 2.16 -24.62 -0.90
C MET A 119 2.52 -24.75 0.58
N LYS A 120 3.79 -24.51 0.93
CA LYS A 120 4.25 -24.52 2.32
C LYS A 120 3.77 -23.25 3.03
N ALA A 121 3.10 -23.40 4.17
CA ALA A 121 2.79 -22.28 5.04
C ALA A 121 4.08 -21.74 5.69
N VAL A 122 4.21 -20.42 5.75
CA VAL A 122 5.37 -19.72 6.33
C VAL A 122 4.87 -18.73 7.37
N GLU A 123 5.60 -18.62 8.49
CA GLU A 123 5.31 -17.66 9.55
C GLU A 123 5.45 -16.20 9.07
N PRO A 124 4.65 -15.26 9.62
CA PRO A 124 4.70 -13.86 9.22
C PRO A 124 6.03 -13.21 9.61
N ILE A 125 6.63 -12.48 8.66
CA ILE A 125 7.92 -11.79 8.87
C ILE A 125 7.77 -10.57 9.78
N LEU A 126 6.64 -9.86 9.69
CA LEU A 126 6.39 -8.61 10.42
C LEU A 126 5.57 -8.89 11.69
N THR A 127 6.25 -9.11 12.82
CA THR A 127 5.62 -9.46 14.11
C THR A 127 5.24 -8.23 14.97
N GLY A 128 5.73 -7.05 14.62
CA GLY A 128 5.50 -5.81 15.37
C GLY A 128 6.48 -5.55 16.52
N GLU A 129 7.43 -6.46 16.77
CA GLU A 129 8.46 -6.30 17.78
C GLU A 129 9.68 -5.59 17.20
N TYR A 130 9.90 -4.32 17.57
CA TYR A 130 11.03 -3.54 17.06
C TYR A 130 12.13 -3.29 18.09
N ILE A 131 11.82 -2.66 19.23
CA ILE A 131 12.83 -2.37 20.27
C ILE A 131 13.05 -3.59 21.18
N ARG A 132 12.00 -4.39 21.38
CA ARG A 132 12.03 -5.58 22.24
C ARG A 132 12.72 -6.78 21.60
N SER A 133 13.12 -6.69 20.32
CA SER A 133 13.76 -7.81 19.63
C SER A 133 15.11 -8.16 20.29
N ALA A 134 15.38 -9.45 20.45
CA ALA A 134 16.60 -9.93 21.10
C ALA A 134 17.88 -9.43 20.40
N SER A 135 17.84 -9.27 19.08
CA SER A 135 18.96 -8.75 18.27
C SER A 135 19.34 -7.30 18.56
N ARG A 136 18.46 -6.53 19.22
CA ARG A 136 18.72 -5.14 19.64
C ARG A 136 19.37 -5.04 21.02
N GLN A 137 19.23 -6.06 21.87
CA GLN A 137 19.68 -6.02 23.26
C GLN A 137 21.16 -6.39 23.39
N THR A 138 21.59 -7.44 22.70
CA THR A 138 22.97 -7.93 22.78
C THR A 138 23.49 -8.26 21.38
N PRO A 139 24.70 -7.78 21.02
CA PRO A 139 25.35 -8.20 19.78
C PRO A 139 25.65 -9.71 19.79
N PRO A 140 25.73 -10.34 18.61
CA PRO A 140 26.09 -11.76 18.51
C PRO A 140 27.52 -12.01 19.00
N LYS A 141 27.74 -13.13 19.68
CA LYS A 141 29.01 -13.48 20.36
C LYS A 141 30.21 -13.51 19.40
N GLU A 142 30.03 -14.07 18.21
CA GLU A 142 31.08 -14.15 17.19
C GLU A 142 31.58 -12.76 16.77
N LEU A 143 30.68 -11.76 16.76
CA LEU A 143 31.02 -10.38 16.42
C LEU A 143 31.71 -9.66 17.59
N THR A 144 31.31 -9.92 18.84
CA THR A 144 31.97 -9.32 20.01
C THR A 144 33.41 -9.78 20.16
N ASP A 145 33.66 -11.06 19.89
CA ASP A 145 35.00 -11.66 19.99
C ASP A 145 35.95 -11.10 18.92
N ALA A 146 35.42 -10.85 17.71
CA ALA A 146 36.18 -10.26 16.61
C ALA A 146 36.45 -8.76 16.78
N ILE A 147 35.54 -8.01 17.42
CA ILE A 147 35.68 -6.55 17.63
C ILE A 147 36.60 -6.22 18.81
N GLY A 148 36.91 -7.18 19.69
CA GLY A 148 37.78 -6.97 20.84
C GLY A 148 37.19 -6.03 21.90
N MET A 149 35.86 -5.84 21.88
CA MET A 149 35.16 -5.08 22.92
C MET A 149 35.05 -5.92 24.20
N PRO A 150 35.46 -5.41 25.37
CA PRO A 150 35.28 -6.13 26.61
C PRO A 150 33.79 -6.32 26.88
N ILE A 151 33.36 -7.57 27.02
CA ILE A 151 32.00 -7.92 27.42
C ILE A 151 31.71 -7.19 28.75
N PRO A 152 30.63 -6.40 28.86
CA PRO A 152 30.27 -5.74 30.11
C PRO A 152 30.18 -6.77 31.25
N PRO A 153 30.74 -6.50 32.44
CA PRO A 153 30.79 -7.46 33.55
C PRO A 153 29.41 -8.04 33.95
N ALA A 154 28.34 -7.27 33.73
CA ALA A 154 26.96 -7.67 34.02
C ALA A 154 26.48 -8.89 33.19
N LEU A 155 27.04 -9.10 31.99
CA LEU A 155 26.69 -10.25 31.13
C LEU A 155 27.58 -11.47 31.37
N GLN A 156 28.75 -11.30 31.99
CA GLN A 156 29.64 -12.40 32.37
C GLN A 156 29.12 -13.13 33.62
N ALA A 157 28.54 -12.41 34.57
CA ALA A 157 27.97 -12.98 35.78
C ALA A 157 26.82 -13.96 35.48
N ALA A 158 25.92 -13.61 34.55
CA ALA A 158 24.79 -14.45 34.17
C ALA A 158 25.20 -15.76 33.49
N ALA A 159 26.29 -15.76 32.71
CA ALA A 159 26.81 -16.97 32.05
C ALA A 159 27.47 -17.95 33.03
N THR A 160 27.98 -17.46 34.17
CA THR A 160 28.67 -18.29 35.17
C THR A 160 27.66 -19.06 36.05
N GLU A 161 26.46 -18.50 36.26
CA GLU A 161 25.40 -19.16 37.03
C GLU A 161 24.74 -20.34 36.30
N GLU A 162 24.65 -20.31 34.96
CA GLU A 162 24.08 -21.42 34.18
C GLU A 162 25.00 -22.65 34.13
N VAL A 163 26.33 -22.47 34.13
CA VAL A 163 27.30 -23.58 34.08
C VAL A 163 27.41 -24.32 35.43
N ASN A 164 27.06 -23.66 36.54
CA ASN A 164 27.16 -24.23 37.90
C ASN A 164 25.86 -24.91 38.39
N ARG A 165 24.85 -25.06 37.52
CA ARG A 165 23.57 -25.74 37.80
C ARG A 165 23.47 -27.13 37.13
N GLY A 166 24.61 -27.82 37.01
CA GLY A 166 24.71 -29.22 36.56
C GLY A 166 25.31 -30.10 37.64
#